data_AF-A0A961HCN3-F1
#
_entry.id   AF-A0A961HCN3-F1
#
_cell.length_a   1.000
_cell.length_b   1.000
_cell.length_c   1.000
_cell.angle_alpha   90.00
_cell.angle_beta   90.00
_cell.angle_gamma   90.00
#
_symmetry.space_group_name_H-M   'P 1'
#
loop_
_entity.id
_entity.type
_entity.pdbx_description
1 polymer ?
#
loop_
_entity_poly.entity_id
_entity_poly.type
_entity_poly.pdbx_seq_one_letter_code
_entity_poly.pdbx_strand_id
1 'polypeptide(L)'
;MIANNPRLAEVGSQNNRQKAAAAGRTQAVLARIALETLQGQRPSAHRDRWIRALKHRISNPDGALAELGQSMAPPMTKHAYAALLRRALRGGGISAAAESSDSEGGLRG
;
A
#
# COMPACT_ATOMS: atom_id res chain seq x y z
N MET A 1 -3.62 -28.28 -31.65
CA MET A 1 -3.73 -26.81 -31.73
C MET A 1 -4.34 -26.30 -30.43
N ILE A 2 -3.57 -25.57 -29.62
CA ILE A 2 -4.07 -25.02 -28.35
C ILE A 2 -4.85 -23.75 -28.69
N ALA A 3 -6.16 -23.76 -28.44
CA ALA A 3 -7.04 -22.61 -28.63
C ALA A 3 -6.61 -21.49 -27.67
N ASN A 4 -5.90 -20.50 -28.20
CA ASN A 4 -5.54 -19.28 -27.50
C ASN A 4 -6.82 -18.42 -27.37
N ASN A 5 -7.51 -18.52 -26.24
CA ASN A 5 -8.83 -17.92 -26.04
C ASN A 5 -8.69 -16.50 -25.42
N PRO A 6 -8.77 -15.42 -26.22
CA PRO A 6 -8.51 -14.05 -25.75
C PRO A 6 -9.48 -13.58 -24.65
N ARG A 7 -10.70 -14.12 -24.62
CA ARG A 7 -11.71 -13.81 -23.59
C ARG A 7 -11.29 -14.23 -22.19
N LEU A 8 -10.54 -15.33 -22.04
CA LEU A 8 -10.04 -15.77 -20.73
C LEU A 8 -8.94 -14.82 -20.21
N ALA A 9 -8.09 -14.31 -21.10
CA ALA A 9 -7.07 -13.32 -20.76
C ALA A 9 -7.71 -11.97 -20.36
N GLU A 10 -8.75 -11.54 -21.05
CA GLU A 10 -9.50 -10.33 -20.72
C GLU A 10 -10.19 -10.42 -19.35
N VAL A 11 -10.90 -11.52 -19.07
CA VAL A 11 -11.57 -11.76 -17.78
C VAL A 11 -10.55 -11.82 -16.64
N GLY A 12 -9.41 -12.48 -16.85
CA GLY A 12 -8.30 -12.49 -15.89
C GLY A 12 -7.74 -11.08 -15.61
N SER A 13 -7.58 -10.26 -16.65
CA SER A 13 -7.11 -8.88 -16.52
C SER A 13 -8.09 -7.98 -15.74
N GLN A 14 -9.40 -8.19 -15.92
CA GLN A 14 -10.44 -7.43 -15.22
C GLN A 14 -10.52 -7.83 -13.75
N ASN A 15 -10.50 -9.13 -13.45
CA ASN A 15 -10.50 -9.63 -12.08
C ASN A 15 -9.26 -9.16 -11.30
N ASN A 16 -8.09 -9.18 -11.95
CA ASN A 16 -6.86 -8.66 -11.35
C ASN A 16 -6.94 -7.15 -11.06
N ARG A 17 -7.52 -6.36 -11.99
CA ARG A 17 -7.76 -4.93 -11.77
C ARG A 17 -8.72 -4.67 -10.61
N GLN A 18 -9.81 -5.42 -10.51
CA GLN A 18 -10.77 -5.30 -9.41
C GLN A 18 -10.14 -5.63 -8.06
N LYS A 19 -9.37 -6.72 -7.97
CA LYS A 19 -8.63 -7.08 -6.75
C LYS A 19 -7.60 -6.02 -6.37
N ALA A 20 -6.88 -5.49 -7.36
CA ALA A 20 -5.91 -4.42 -7.14
C ALA A 20 -6.57 -3.13 -6.64
N ALA A 21 -7.74 -2.76 -7.18
CA ALA A 21 -8.51 -1.60 -6.73
C ALA A 21 -9.04 -1.80 -5.30
N ALA A 22 -9.56 -2.99 -4.97
CA ALA A 22 -10.00 -3.33 -3.62
C ALA A 22 -8.86 -3.25 -2.60
N ALA A 23 -7.73 -3.90 -2.88
CA ALA A 23 -6.52 -3.79 -2.05
C ALA A 23 -6.05 -2.33 -1.93
N GLY A 24 -6.20 -1.59 -3.02
CA GLY A 24 -5.92 -0.18 -3.07
C GLY A 24 -6.77 0.67 -2.11
N ARG A 25 -8.09 0.45 -2.09
CA ARG A 25 -9.00 1.15 -1.17
C ARG A 25 -8.66 0.83 0.29
N THR A 26 -8.36 -0.43 0.59
CA THR A 26 -7.87 -0.82 1.92
C THR A 26 -6.59 -0.07 2.30
N GLN A 27 -5.63 0.04 1.38
CA GLN A 27 -4.42 0.84 1.61
C GLN A 27 -4.71 2.32 1.85
N ALA A 28 -5.72 2.90 1.20
CA ALA A 28 -6.11 4.29 1.41
C ALA A 28 -6.70 4.53 2.80
N VAL A 29 -7.50 3.57 3.31
CA VAL A 29 -8.00 3.60 4.70
C VAL A 29 -6.83 3.53 5.69
N LEU A 30 -5.95 2.54 5.54
CA LEU A 30 -4.76 2.41 6.40
C LEU A 30 -3.85 3.64 6.31
N ALA A 31 -3.75 4.25 5.13
CA ALA A 31 -2.96 5.46 4.93
C ALA A 31 -3.52 6.67 5.67
N ARG A 32 -4.85 6.77 5.85
CA ARG A 32 -5.48 7.81 6.68
C ARG A 32 -5.04 7.69 8.14
N ILE A 33 -5.14 6.48 8.68
CA ILE A 33 -4.75 6.17 10.07
C ILE A 33 -3.26 6.47 10.27
N ALA A 34 -2.40 5.99 9.37
CA ALA A 34 -0.97 6.23 9.43
C ALA A 34 -0.61 7.73 9.34
N LEU A 35 -1.36 8.50 8.54
CA LEU A 35 -1.15 9.95 8.38
C LEU A 35 -1.42 10.71 9.68
N GLU A 36 -2.50 10.37 10.39
CA GLU A 36 -2.85 10.98 11.68
C GLU A 36 -1.75 10.72 12.72
N THR A 37 -1.27 9.48 12.82
CA THR A 37 -0.15 9.13 13.69
C THR A 37 1.13 9.90 13.34
N LEU A 38 1.46 10.00 12.05
CA LEU A 38 2.66 10.72 11.60
C LEU A 38 2.56 12.23 11.85
N GLN A 39 1.37 12.82 11.82
CA GLN A 39 1.21 14.25 12.07
C GLN A 39 1.65 14.65 13.49
N GLY A 40 1.43 13.80 14.48
CA GLY A 40 1.87 14.01 15.86
C GLY A 40 3.37 13.78 16.13
N GLN A 41 4.11 13.23 15.16
CA GLN A 41 5.55 12.98 15.31
C GLN A 41 6.39 14.22 14.99
N ARG A 42 7.62 14.26 15.53
CA ARG A 42 8.59 15.32 15.25
C ARG A 42 8.87 15.44 13.74
N PRO A 43 8.99 16.67 13.21
CA PRO A 43 9.32 16.89 11.80
C PRO A 43 10.64 16.21 11.39
N SER A 44 10.64 15.57 10.23
CA SER A 44 11.85 15.04 9.59
C SER A 44 11.63 14.91 8.07
N ALA A 45 12.72 14.97 7.30
CA ALA A 45 12.63 14.84 5.83
C ALA A 45 12.02 13.49 5.40
N HIS A 46 12.26 12.43 6.17
CA HIS A 46 11.66 11.11 5.92
C HIS A 46 10.15 11.12 6.18
N ARG A 47 9.71 11.70 7.30
CA ARG A 47 8.30 11.89 7.64
C ARG A 47 7.57 12.65 6.55
N ASP A 48 8.13 13.75 6.05
CA ASP A 48 7.46 14.57 5.03
C ASP A 48 7.31 13.79 3.71
N ARG A 49 8.32 12.99 3.35
CA ARG A 49 8.24 12.10 2.18
C ARG A 49 7.18 11.01 2.37
N TRP A 50 7.05 10.46 3.57
CA TRP A 50 6.00 9.49 3.90
C TRP A 50 4.60 10.11 3.84
N ILE A 51 4.41 11.29 4.43
CA ILE A 51 3.15 12.04 4.40
C ILE A 51 2.71 12.30 2.95
N ARG A 52 3.64 12.70 2.07
CA ARG A 52 3.34 12.88 0.64
C ARG A 52 2.84 11.59 0.00
N ALA A 53 3.52 10.46 0.22
CA ALA A 53 3.10 9.17 -0.33
C ALA A 53 1.72 8.71 0.18
N LEU A 54 1.43 8.91 1.48
CA LEU A 54 0.15 8.58 2.10
C LEU A 54 -0.98 9.45 1.54
N LYS A 55 -0.80 10.77 1.51
CA LYS A 55 -1.77 11.69 0.89
C LYS A 55 -2.03 11.33 -0.57
N HIS A 56 -0.97 11.02 -1.32
CA HIS A 56 -1.10 10.62 -2.72
C HIS A 56 -1.92 9.34 -2.90
N ARG A 57 -1.71 8.34 -2.02
CA ARG A 57 -2.48 7.08 -2.01
C ARG A 57 -3.95 7.32 -1.63
N ILE A 58 -4.20 8.18 -0.65
CA ILE A 58 -5.53 8.56 -0.19
C ILE A 58 -6.34 9.24 -1.30
N SER A 59 -5.72 10.17 -2.03
CA SER A 59 -6.40 10.89 -3.11
C SER A 59 -6.67 10.02 -4.34
N ASN A 60 -5.92 8.93 -4.52
CA ASN A 60 -6.03 8.06 -5.69
C ASN A 60 -6.18 6.57 -5.29
N PRO A 61 -7.30 6.21 -4.65
CA PRO A 61 -7.49 4.87 -4.07
C PRO A 61 -7.72 3.76 -5.12
N ASP A 62 -8.04 4.09 -6.37
CA ASP A 62 -8.21 3.09 -7.43
C ASP A 62 -7.03 3.09 -8.43
N GLY A 63 -6.10 4.04 -8.30
CA GLY A 63 -4.94 4.17 -9.19
C GLY A 63 -3.96 3.00 -9.04
N ALA A 64 -3.40 2.55 -10.17
CA ALA A 64 -2.41 1.49 -10.18
C ALA A 64 -1.09 1.99 -9.58
N LEU A 65 -0.36 1.14 -8.84
CA LEU A 65 0.90 1.53 -8.20
C LEU A 65 1.96 2.09 -9.17
N ALA A 66 1.93 1.67 -10.44
CA ALA A 66 2.82 2.19 -11.48
C ALA A 66 2.46 3.63 -11.87
N GLU A 67 1.17 3.90 -12.12
CA GLU A 67 0.65 5.23 -12.43
C GLU A 67 0.92 6.18 -11.25
N LEU A 68 0.68 5.70 -10.02
CA LEU A 68 0.93 6.49 -8.83
C LEU A 68 2.41 6.80 -8.60
N GLY A 69 3.30 5.87 -8.95
CA GLY A 69 4.74 6.14 -8.92
C GLY A 69 5.14 7.19 -9.95
N GLN A 70 4.56 7.13 -11.15
CA GLN A 70 4.86 8.06 -12.23
C GLN A 70 4.35 9.48 -11.97
N SER A 71 3.22 9.64 -11.28
CA SER A 71 2.65 10.95 -10.95
C SER A 71 3.28 11.63 -9.72
N MET A 72 4.21 10.96 -9.03
CA MET A 72 4.97 11.56 -7.94
C MET A 72 6.05 12.52 -8.47
N ALA A 73 6.49 13.45 -7.63
CA ALA A 73 7.62 14.34 -7.90
C ALA A 73 8.75 14.10 -6.89
N PRO A 74 9.91 13.55 -7.30
CA PRO A 74 10.24 13.04 -8.65
C PRO A 74 9.47 11.75 -9.02
N PRO A 75 9.31 11.44 -10.33
CA PRO A 75 8.71 10.19 -10.77
C PRO A 75 9.50 8.99 -10.26
N MET A 76 8.80 7.91 -9.93
CA MET A 76 9.41 6.70 -9.40
C MET A 76 8.75 5.45 -9.96
N THR A 77 9.51 4.35 -9.99
CA THR A 77 8.97 3.06 -10.44
C THR A 77 7.89 2.54 -9.50
N LYS A 78 7.02 1.64 -10.01
CA LYS A 78 6.04 0.91 -9.20
C LYS A 78 6.62 0.34 -7.91
N HIS A 79 7.81 -0.27 -7.98
CA HIS A 79 8.46 -0.90 -6.84
C HIS A 79 8.97 0.12 -5.82
N ALA A 80 9.54 1.23 -6.28
CA ALA A 80 9.99 2.33 -5.43
C ALA A 80 8.81 2.97 -4.70
N TYR A 81 7.71 3.25 -5.40
CA TYR A 81 6.48 3.76 -4.79
C TYR A 81 5.90 2.78 -3.76
N ALA A 82 5.79 1.50 -4.10
CA ALA A 82 5.27 0.48 -3.19
C ALA A 82 6.14 0.32 -1.94
N ALA A 83 7.47 0.37 -2.08
CA ALA A 83 8.40 0.33 -0.95
C ALA A 83 8.29 1.57 -0.06
N LEU A 84 8.14 2.76 -0.67
CA LEU A 84 7.91 4.00 0.05
C LEU A 84 6.60 3.96 0.83
N LEU A 85 5.51 3.51 0.20
CA LEU A 85 4.19 3.41 0.83
C LEU A 85 4.21 2.42 2.01
N ARG A 86 4.84 1.25 1.86
CA ARG A 86 5.01 0.29 2.97
C ARG A 86 5.81 0.88 4.14
N ARG A 87 6.88 1.63 3.86
CA ARG A 87 7.64 2.33 4.89
C ARG A 87 6.82 3.41 5.58
N ALA A 88 6.03 4.16 4.82
CA ALA A 88 5.15 5.20 5.36
C ALA A 88 4.07 4.63 6.28
N LEU A 89 3.42 3.52 5.88
CA LEU A 89 2.45 2.80 6.71
C LEU A 89 3.08 2.32 8.02
N ARG A 90 4.27 1.70 7.96
CA ARG A 90 5.00 1.29 9.16
C ARG A 90 5.42 2.47 10.04
N GLY A 91 5.84 3.58 9.44
CA GLY A 91 6.16 4.81 10.16
C GLY A 91 4.96 5.41 10.91
N GLY A 92 3.74 5.14 10.44
CA GLY A 92 2.49 5.46 11.13
C GLY A 92 1.93 4.36 12.01
N GLY A 93 2.71 3.31 12.31
CA GLY A 93 2.31 2.21 13.21
C GLY A 93 1.50 1.07 12.56
N ILE A 94 1.27 1.12 11.24
CA ILE A 94 0.58 0.05 10.53
C ILE A 94 1.59 -1.02 10.12
N SER A 95 1.64 -2.11 10.87
CA SER A 95 2.38 -3.32 10.51
C SER A 95 1.49 -4.27 9.71
N ALA A 96 1.99 -4.76 8.57
CA ALA A 96 1.35 -5.83 7.80
C ALA A 96 1.46 -7.22 8.50
N ALA A 97 2.06 -7.26 9.70
CA ALA A 97 2.12 -8.43 10.56
C ALA A 97 1.04 -8.31 11.64
N ALA A 98 -0.16 -8.81 11.32
CA ALA A 98 -1.19 -9.11 12.31
C ALA A 98 -1.67 -10.56 12.15
N GLU A 99 -0.78 -11.46 11.71
CA GLU A 99 -0.92 -12.91 11.85
C GLU A 99 0.45 -13.51 12.20
N SER A 100 0.88 -13.24 13.43
CA SER A 100 1.79 -14.08 14.22
C SER A 100 1.85 -13.52 15.64
N SER A 101 0.69 -13.39 16.28
CA SER A 101 0.61 -13.49 17.74
C SER A 101 -0.24 -14.71 18.00
N ASP A 102 0.32 -15.86 17.62
CA ASP A 102 -0.14 -17.10 18.20
C ASP A 102 0.40 -17.13 19.63
N SER A 103 -0.50 -17.51 20.52
CA SER A 103 -0.32 -17.45 21.96
C SER A 103 0.64 -18.53 22.39
N GLU A 104 1.67 -18.20 23.17
CA GLU A 104 2.14 -19.13 24.20
C GLU A 104 2.61 -18.35 25.42
N GLY A 105 1.64 -18.04 26.27
CA GLY A 105 1.91 -17.91 27.69
C GLY A 105 2.20 -19.31 28.24
N GLY A 106 3.47 -19.55 28.57
CA GLY A 106 3.90 -20.69 29.37
C GLY A 106 4.53 -20.20 30.66
N LEU A 107 3.72 -20.07 31.72
CA LEU A 107 4.23 -20.07 33.09
C LEU A 107 5.01 -21.35 33.36
N ARG A 108 6.17 -21.23 34.01
CA ARG A 108 6.82 -22.12 35.01
C ARG A 108 8.33 -21.88 34.91
N GLY A 109 9.09 -21.69 35.98
CA GLY A 109 8.90 -21.81 37.41
C GLY A 109 10.29 -21.69 38.03
#